data_AF-A0A1V8TXH7-F1
#
_entry.id   AF-A0A1V8TXH7-F1
#
_cell.length_a   1.000
_cell.length_b   1.000
_cell.length_c   1.000
_cell.angle_alpha   90.00
_cell.angle_beta   90.00
_cell.angle_gamma   90.00
#
_symmetry.space_group_name_H-M   'P 1'
#
loop_
_entity.id
_entity.type
_entity.pdbx_description
1 polymer ?
#
loop_
_entity_poly.entity_id
_entity_poly.type
_entity_poly.pdbx_seq_one_letter_code
_entity_poly.pdbx_strand_id
1 'polypeptide(L)'
;MSSQKSELLVHTTNGHAIAPQTAAPPSTSPNKEDGVKPHLGRISEAQRSSELDPFASPAIYYGKSHAPRKPKKTRTLSAIESRGEKETHESYKPPTRRRSHDAQGNAPRRFLINVADTLKLLLSREDTDNNVQITIDDVGPKTLSLGTASSGGYRTFDIRGTYMLSNLLQELTVAHQFGRKQIVLDEARLNENPVNRLSRLIRDSFWPNLTRRIDGSNIKQVGRDPKDWTADPRPRIYIPEGAPEQFDYYTRIAREHPDMRLDVQWLNEKCDDNEYVRDLNNAPGLLAVAMKHIADTPEGKPDFEGLPFVVPGGRFNELYGWDSYMETIGLFINDKVDLCENMVKHFCFCIRHYGKILNANRTYYLCRSQPPFLTDMALRIYDHIKQEPRALDFLREALLAAMKDYHDTWMSAPRYDPESGLSRYVPGGMGVPPETEASHFVH
;
A
#
# COMPACT_ATOMS: atom_id res chain seq x y z
N MET A 1 31.39 56.19 -2.78
CA MET A 1 32.37 56.72 -1.80
C MET A 1 31.90 56.32 -0.40
N SER A 2 32.79 55.63 0.34
CA SER A 2 32.74 55.20 1.77
C SER A 2 31.54 54.36 2.21
N SER A 3 31.57 53.03 2.44
CA SER A 3 32.44 52.12 3.24
C SER A 3 32.36 52.31 4.77
N GLN A 4 31.72 51.33 5.43
CA GLN A 4 31.95 50.77 6.78
C GLN A 4 30.90 49.65 6.95
N LYS A 5 31.16 48.34 6.78
CA LYS A 5 31.96 47.37 7.56
C LYS A 5 31.76 47.47 9.08
N SER A 6 31.01 46.50 9.62
CA SER A 6 31.00 46.14 11.04
C SER A 6 31.20 44.61 11.14
N GLU A 7 32.23 44.24 11.90
CA GLU A 7 32.86 42.92 11.99
C GLU A 7 32.17 41.94 12.94
N LEU A 8 32.45 40.66 12.71
CA LEU A 8 32.15 39.51 13.55
C LEU A 8 32.81 39.65 14.94
N LEU A 9 32.05 39.36 16.01
CA LEU A 9 32.61 39.01 17.31
C LEU A 9 33.04 37.54 17.32
N VAL A 10 34.36 37.33 17.43
CA VAL A 10 35.00 36.06 17.75
C VAL A 10 35.16 36.00 19.27
N HIS A 11 34.50 35.04 19.94
CA HIS A 11 34.80 34.72 21.33
C HIS A 11 35.86 33.63 21.39
N THR A 12 37.05 34.01 21.85
CA THR A 12 38.14 33.12 22.25
C THR A 12 37.91 32.60 23.67
N THR A 13 37.96 31.29 23.87
CA THR A 13 38.19 30.66 25.17
C THR A 13 39.36 29.69 25.07
N ASN A 14 40.48 30.04 25.73
CA ASN A 14 41.51 29.10 26.18
C ASN A 14 40.82 28.09 27.13
N GLY A 15 40.99 26.77 27.07
CA GLY A 15 42.21 26.00 26.87
C GLY A 15 42.61 25.41 28.22
N HIS A 16 42.23 24.15 28.51
CA HIS A 16 42.87 23.24 29.47
C HIS A 16 42.62 21.79 29.02
N ALA A 17 43.69 21.12 28.62
CA ALA A 17 43.72 19.73 28.20
C ALA A 17 44.01 18.82 29.40
N ILE A 18 43.29 17.70 29.51
CA ILE A 18 43.64 16.56 30.38
C ILE A 18 43.56 15.29 29.54
N ALA A 19 44.67 14.55 29.50
CA ALA A 19 44.89 13.34 28.72
C ALA A 19 44.17 12.09 29.30
N PRO A 20 43.96 11.03 28.51
CA PRO A 20 43.14 9.88 28.90
C PRO A 20 43.94 8.84 29.70
N GLN A 21 43.36 8.34 30.80
CA GLN A 21 43.87 7.16 31.51
C GLN A 21 43.06 5.92 31.12
N THR A 22 43.76 4.94 30.59
CA THR A 22 43.32 3.56 30.34
C THR A 22 43.29 2.77 31.64
N ALA A 23 42.17 2.13 31.97
CA ALA A 23 42.10 1.11 33.02
C ALA A 23 41.25 -0.08 32.54
N ALA A 24 41.88 -1.26 32.50
CA ALA A 24 41.24 -2.54 32.20
C ALA A 24 40.38 -3.02 33.38
N PRO A 25 39.25 -3.73 33.15
CA PRO A 25 38.50 -4.36 34.22
C PRO A 25 39.09 -5.73 34.61
N PRO A 26 39.05 -6.11 35.89
CA PRO A 26 39.59 -7.37 36.38
C PRO A 26 38.62 -8.54 36.15
N SER A 27 39.21 -9.71 35.90
CA SER A 27 38.56 -11.02 35.87
C SER A 27 38.28 -11.53 37.28
N THR A 28 37.03 -11.83 37.61
CA THR A 28 36.67 -12.63 38.79
C THR A 28 35.59 -13.65 38.46
N SER A 29 35.95 -14.92 38.63
CA SER A 29 35.07 -16.09 38.57
C SER A 29 34.06 -16.09 39.72
N PRO A 30 32.80 -16.51 39.54
CA PRO A 30 31.91 -16.73 40.67
C PRO A 30 31.95 -18.19 41.14
N ASN A 31 32.01 -18.32 42.47
CA ASN A 31 31.87 -19.55 43.24
C ASN A 31 30.50 -20.21 43.02
N LYS A 32 30.51 -21.54 43.18
CA LYS A 32 29.33 -22.40 43.37
C LYS A 32 28.70 -22.15 44.74
N GLU A 33 27.39 -21.99 44.80
CA GLU A 33 26.55 -22.45 45.91
C GLU A 33 25.23 -22.99 45.36
N ASP A 34 24.80 -24.12 45.94
CA ASP A 34 23.69 -24.98 45.56
C ASP A 34 22.31 -24.41 45.95
N GLY A 35 21.27 -24.72 45.15
CA GLY A 35 19.89 -24.42 45.55
C GLY A 35 18.81 -24.76 44.54
N VAL A 36 18.31 -26.00 44.59
CA VAL A 36 16.95 -26.46 44.24
C VAL A 36 16.47 -26.30 42.77
N LYS A 37 16.48 -27.42 42.02
CA LYS A 37 15.78 -27.57 40.74
C LYS A 37 14.29 -27.90 40.96
N PRO A 38 13.32 -27.12 40.44
CA PRO A 38 12.00 -27.64 40.16
C PRO A 38 12.04 -28.44 38.84
N HIS A 39 11.54 -29.67 38.91
CA HIS A 39 11.35 -30.57 37.76
C HIS A 39 10.34 -29.96 36.78
N LEU A 40 10.80 -29.14 35.82
CA LEU A 40 10.03 -28.90 34.60
C LEU A 40 10.21 -30.11 33.68
N GLY A 41 9.14 -30.89 33.55
CA GLY A 41 9.03 -31.88 32.50
C GLY A 41 9.34 -31.23 31.16
N ARG A 42 10.34 -31.77 30.44
CA ARG A 42 10.64 -31.42 29.06
C ARG A 42 9.42 -31.77 28.21
N ILE A 43 8.55 -30.79 28.00
CA ILE A 43 7.62 -30.81 26.89
C ILE A 43 8.47 -30.68 25.63
N SER A 44 8.50 -31.74 24.82
CA SER A 44 9.20 -31.76 23.55
C SER A 44 8.74 -30.61 22.64
N GLU A 45 9.66 -29.99 21.91
CA GLU A 45 9.39 -28.95 20.90
C GLU A 45 8.36 -29.36 19.83
N ALA A 46 8.01 -30.65 19.75
CA ALA A 46 6.96 -31.18 18.90
C ALA A 46 5.52 -30.78 19.29
N GLN A 47 5.29 -30.18 20.47
CA GLN A 47 3.97 -29.67 20.89
C GLN A 47 3.71 -28.19 20.58
N ARG A 48 4.68 -27.47 19.99
CA ARG A 48 4.52 -26.03 19.62
C ARG A 48 3.95 -25.79 18.20
N SER A 49 3.48 -26.81 17.50
CA SER A 49 2.94 -26.62 16.15
C SER A 49 1.40 -26.59 16.12
N SER A 50 0.82 -25.45 15.71
CA SER A 50 -0.45 -25.26 14.98
C SER A 50 -1.58 -24.40 15.58
N GLU A 51 -1.31 -23.45 16.47
CA GLU A 51 -2.24 -22.34 16.69
C GLU A 51 -1.86 -21.18 15.75
N LEU A 52 -2.55 -21.11 14.63
CA LEU A 52 -2.44 -19.98 13.70
C LEU A 52 -3.11 -18.77 14.35
N ASP A 53 -2.45 -17.62 14.28
CA ASP A 53 -3.08 -16.36 14.67
C ASP A 53 -4.33 -16.11 13.79
N PRO A 54 -5.55 -16.08 14.36
CA PRO A 54 -6.79 -15.91 13.60
C PRO A 54 -6.86 -14.55 12.90
N PHE A 55 -6.04 -13.59 13.31
CA PHE A 55 -6.00 -12.23 12.76
C PHE A 55 -4.77 -11.97 11.88
N ALA A 56 -3.98 -13.01 11.56
CA ALA A 56 -2.86 -12.87 10.64
C ALA A 56 -3.32 -12.32 9.27
N SER A 57 -2.40 -11.64 8.56
CA SER A 57 -2.68 -11.12 7.22
C SER A 57 -3.13 -12.23 6.27
N PRO A 58 -3.98 -11.95 5.26
CA PRO A 58 -4.44 -12.96 4.31
C PRO A 58 -3.32 -13.80 3.68
N ALA A 59 -2.18 -13.17 3.35
CA ALA A 59 -1.02 -13.86 2.79
C ALA A 59 -0.42 -14.90 3.75
N ILE A 60 -0.50 -14.67 5.06
CA ILE A 60 -0.05 -15.64 6.08
C ILE A 60 -1.14 -16.68 6.30
N TYR A 61 -2.39 -16.23 6.55
CA TYR A 61 -3.52 -17.07 6.93
C TYR A 61 -4.00 -18.01 5.82
N TYR A 62 -3.94 -17.58 4.56
CA TYR A 62 -4.30 -18.39 3.38
C TYR A 62 -3.10 -18.76 2.50
N GLY A 63 -1.91 -18.16 2.66
CA GLY A 63 -0.73 -18.50 1.85
C GLY A 63 0.17 -19.57 2.50
N LYS A 64 1.02 -19.18 3.46
CA LYS A 64 2.03 -20.07 4.05
C LYS A 64 1.45 -21.18 4.93
N SER A 65 0.38 -20.90 5.65
CA SER A 65 -0.25 -21.83 6.61
C SER A 65 -1.06 -22.96 5.97
N HIS A 66 -1.64 -22.69 4.78
CA HIS A 66 -2.44 -23.64 4.00
C HIS A 66 -1.64 -24.28 2.84
N ALA A 67 -0.31 -24.07 2.78
CA ALA A 67 0.53 -24.82 1.85
C ALA A 67 0.24 -26.33 1.95
N PRO A 68 0.28 -27.11 0.86
CA PRO A 68 0.09 -28.55 0.91
C PRO A 68 1.21 -29.16 1.74
N ARG A 69 1.04 -29.21 3.07
CA ARG A 69 1.86 -30.03 3.94
C ARG A 69 1.72 -31.43 3.37
N LYS A 70 2.84 -32.06 2.99
CA LYS A 70 2.89 -33.53 2.94
C LYS A 70 2.34 -34.00 4.28
N PRO A 71 1.15 -34.61 4.33
CA PRO A 71 0.55 -34.96 5.59
C PRO A 71 1.51 -35.95 6.26
N LYS A 72 1.95 -35.66 7.49
CA LYS A 72 2.40 -36.73 8.38
C LYS A 72 1.17 -37.61 8.56
N LYS A 73 1.16 -38.73 7.83
CA LYS A 73 0.06 -39.70 7.65
C LYS A 73 -1.06 -39.54 8.69
N THR A 74 -2.02 -38.67 8.41
CA THR A 74 -3.41 -38.89 8.79
C THR A 74 -4.04 -39.51 7.55
N ARG A 75 -4.57 -40.71 7.74
CA ARG A 75 -4.88 -41.73 6.71
C ARG A 75 -5.63 -41.15 5.50
N THR A 76 -5.38 -41.79 4.36
CA THR A 76 -6.13 -41.75 3.10
C THR A 76 -7.52 -41.11 3.26
N LEU A 77 -7.77 -40.00 2.57
CA LEU A 77 -9.12 -39.44 2.46
C LEU A 77 -10.00 -40.49 1.79
N SER A 78 -10.92 -41.09 2.56
CA SER A 78 -12.03 -41.85 2.02
C SER A 78 -12.97 -40.89 1.30
N ALA A 79 -13.76 -41.40 0.34
CA ALA A 79 -14.86 -40.63 -0.25
C ALA A 79 -15.70 -40.03 0.89
N ILE A 80 -15.72 -38.70 0.97
CA ILE A 80 -16.76 -38.02 1.71
C ILE A 80 -17.98 -38.15 0.81
N GLU A 81 -18.82 -39.14 1.08
CA GLU A 81 -20.19 -39.10 0.56
C GLU A 81 -20.80 -37.82 1.11
N SER A 82 -20.83 -36.77 0.29
CA SER A 82 -21.82 -35.71 0.44
C SER A 82 -23.15 -36.44 0.53
N ARG A 83 -23.88 -36.24 1.64
CA ARG A 83 -25.22 -36.79 1.84
C ARG A 83 -25.93 -36.80 0.49
N GLY A 84 -26.18 -38.02 0.00
CA GLY A 84 -26.67 -38.23 -1.34
C GLY A 84 -27.95 -37.43 -1.60
N GLU A 85 -28.24 -37.28 -2.88
CA GLU A 85 -29.46 -36.74 -3.48
C GLU A 85 -30.74 -37.51 -3.10
N LYS A 86 -30.91 -37.85 -1.81
CA LYS A 86 -32.05 -38.54 -1.21
C LYS A 86 -32.73 -37.67 -0.15
N GLU A 87 -32.94 -36.40 -0.47
CA GLU A 87 -34.08 -35.63 0.07
C GLU A 87 -34.79 -34.98 -1.12
N THR A 88 -35.65 -35.78 -1.74
CA THR A 88 -36.54 -35.38 -2.82
C THR A 88 -37.56 -34.37 -2.31
N HIS A 89 -37.60 -33.19 -2.94
CA HIS A 89 -38.80 -32.33 -3.10
C HIS A 89 -39.73 -32.15 -1.89
N GLU A 90 -39.21 -31.95 -0.68
CA GLU A 90 -39.93 -31.15 0.32
C GLU A 90 -39.43 -29.72 0.23
N SER A 91 -40.34 -28.74 0.32
CA SER A 91 -40.00 -27.31 0.29
C SER A 91 -38.94 -27.03 1.35
N TYR A 92 -37.67 -26.89 0.95
CA TYR A 92 -36.58 -26.59 1.88
C TYR A 92 -36.87 -25.23 2.50
N LYS A 93 -37.42 -25.24 3.72
CA LYS A 93 -37.61 -24.02 4.51
C LYS A 93 -36.29 -23.72 5.20
N PRO A 94 -35.67 -22.56 4.95
CA PRO A 94 -34.51 -22.15 5.72
C PRO A 94 -34.84 -22.19 7.21
N PRO A 95 -33.98 -22.76 8.07
CA PRO A 95 -34.18 -22.64 9.50
C PRO A 95 -34.23 -21.16 9.86
N THR A 96 -35.27 -20.77 10.59
CA THR A 96 -35.43 -19.39 11.06
C THR A 96 -34.33 -19.05 12.06
N ARG A 97 -33.67 -17.90 11.88
CA ARG A 97 -32.62 -17.42 12.78
C ARG A 97 -33.10 -17.40 14.24
N ARG A 98 -32.43 -18.18 15.10
CA ARG A 98 -32.66 -18.17 16.55
C ARG A 98 -32.05 -16.91 17.18
N ARG A 99 -32.84 -16.19 17.99
CA ARG A 99 -32.44 -14.94 18.69
C ARG A 99 -31.99 -15.15 20.14
N SER A 100 -32.05 -16.38 20.66
CA SER A 100 -31.62 -16.71 22.03
C SER A 100 -30.09 -16.74 22.15
N HIS A 101 -29.58 -16.49 23.36
CA HIS A 101 -28.17 -16.71 23.68
C HIS A 101 -27.89 -18.22 23.71
N ASP A 102 -26.97 -18.70 22.89
CA ASP A 102 -26.51 -20.09 22.95
C ASP A 102 -25.30 -20.20 23.88
N ALA A 103 -25.06 -21.37 24.48
CA ALA A 103 -23.90 -21.58 25.34
C ALA A 103 -22.60 -21.37 24.54
N GLN A 104 -21.74 -20.46 25.01
CA GLN A 104 -20.36 -20.36 24.51
C GLN A 104 -19.56 -21.51 25.11
N GLY A 105 -18.96 -22.34 24.25
CA GLY A 105 -18.02 -23.38 24.70
C GLY A 105 -16.68 -22.77 25.12
N ASN A 106 -15.92 -23.49 25.94
CA ASN A 106 -14.62 -23.04 26.48
C ASN A 106 -13.49 -22.93 25.44
N ALA A 107 -13.67 -23.41 24.21
CA ALA A 107 -12.64 -23.42 23.18
C ALA A 107 -13.07 -22.62 21.94
N PRO A 108 -12.14 -21.87 21.31
CA PRO A 108 -12.42 -21.12 20.09
C PRO A 108 -12.87 -22.08 18.98
N ARG A 109 -14.02 -21.80 18.36
CA ARG A 109 -14.58 -22.66 17.32
C ARG A 109 -13.89 -22.42 15.99
N ARG A 110 -13.72 -23.51 15.25
CA ARG A 110 -13.16 -23.53 13.90
C ARG A 110 -14.09 -24.29 12.96
N PHE A 111 -14.15 -23.85 11.73
CA PHE A 111 -15.01 -24.41 10.68
C PHE A 111 -14.18 -25.07 9.60
N LEU A 112 -14.59 -26.25 9.16
CA LEU A 112 -14.02 -26.90 7.98
C LEU A 112 -14.93 -26.58 6.79
N ILE A 113 -14.41 -25.83 5.82
CA ILE A 113 -15.24 -25.24 4.76
C ILE A 113 -14.71 -25.64 3.39
N ASN A 114 -15.60 -26.15 2.53
CA ASN A 114 -15.37 -26.20 1.08
C ASN A 114 -15.69 -24.83 0.50
N VAL A 115 -14.67 -24.16 -0.05
CA VAL A 115 -14.73 -22.73 -0.37
C VAL A 115 -15.75 -22.43 -1.46
N ALA A 116 -15.69 -23.15 -2.59
CA ALA A 116 -16.53 -22.85 -3.75
C ALA A 116 -18.01 -23.17 -3.47
N ASP A 117 -18.29 -24.33 -2.89
CA ASP A 117 -19.66 -24.77 -2.61
C ASP A 117 -20.32 -23.87 -1.56
N THR A 118 -19.57 -23.50 -0.52
CA THR A 118 -20.08 -22.62 0.54
C THR A 118 -20.27 -21.20 0.04
N LEU A 119 -19.38 -20.68 -0.81
CA LEU A 119 -19.53 -19.34 -1.41
C LEU A 119 -20.77 -19.27 -2.30
N LYS A 120 -20.99 -20.29 -3.14
CA LYS A 120 -22.20 -20.39 -3.97
C LYS A 120 -23.46 -20.48 -3.11
N LEU A 121 -23.46 -21.34 -2.10
CA LEU A 121 -24.59 -21.50 -1.18
C LEU A 121 -24.90 -20.19 -0.44
N LEU A 122 -23.87 -19.51 0.07
CA LEU A 122 -24.00 -18.26 0.81
C LEU A 122 -24.62 -17.16 -0.05
N LEU A 123 -24.09 -16.93 -1.26
CA LEU A 123 -24.64 -15.92 -2.18
C LEU A 123 -26.08 -16.26 -2.58
N SER A 124 -26.36 -17.50 -2.98
CA SER A 124 -27.73 -17.91 -3.39
C SER A 124 -28.81 -17.70 -2.32
N ARG A 125 -28.40 -17.53 -1.06
CA ARG A 125 -29.28 -17.50 0.09
C ARG A 125 -29.34 -16.14 0.77
N GLU A 126 -28.24 -15.39 0.77
CA GLU A 126 -28.10 -14.14 1.53
C GLU A 126 -27.89 -12.90 0.66
N ASP A 127 -27.47 -13.03 -0.61
CA ASP A 127 -27.36 -11.94 -1.59
C ASP A 127 -28.63 -11.93 -2.45
N THR A 128 -29.55 -11.03 -2.12
CA THR A 128 -30.91 -11.02 -2.69
C THR A 128 -31.06 -10.06 -3.87
N ASP A 129 -30.17 -9.08 -4.00
CA ASP A 129 -30.14 -8.15 -5.13
C ASP A 129 -29.06 -8.52 -6.17
N ASN A 130 -28.29 -9.59 -5.94
CA ASN A 130 -27.24 -10.15 -6.80
C ASN A 130 -26.08 -9.17 -7.05
N ASN A 131 -25.75 -8.35 -6.05
CA ASN A 131 -24.65 -7.39 -6.14
C ASN A 131 -23.31 -7.95 -5.61
N VAL A 132 -23.26 -9.24 -5.22
CA VAL A 132 -22.11 -9.95 -4.65
C VAL A 132 -21.67 -9.35 -3.31
N GLN A 133 -22.62 -8.84 -2.53
CA GLN A 133 -22.43 -8.33 -1.18
C GLN A 133 -23.51 -8.91 -0.25
N ILE A 134 -23.25 -8.85 1.05
CA ILE A 134 -24.24 -9.18 2.07
C ILE A 134 -24.36 -7.98 2.98
N THR A 135 -25.50 -7.31 2.88
CA THR A 135 -25.80 -6.05 3.55
C THR A 135 -27.04 -6.18 4.44
N ILE A 136 -27.41 -5.09 5.11
CA ILE A 136 -28.64 -5.02 5.91
C ILE A 136 -29.89 -4.96 5.04
N ASP A 137 -29.76 -4.53 3.78
CA ASP A 137 -30.86 -4.40 2.83
C ASP A 137 -31.26 -5.76 2.22
N ASP A 138 -30.34 -6.73 2.27
CA ASP A 138 -30.63 -8.09 1.86
C ASP A 138 -31.69 -8.73 2.76
N VAL A 139 -32.65 -9.44 2.16
CA VAL A 139 -33.77 -10.06 2.89
C VAL A 139 -33.59 -11.56 3.15
N GLY A 140 -32.36 -12.07 3.00
CA GLY A 140 -31.98 -13.45 3.30
C GLY A 140 -32.24 -13.89 4.76
N PRO A 141 -32.12 -15.19 5.07
CA PRO A 141 -32.47 -15.74 6.38
C PRO A 141 -31.52 -15.31 7.51
N LYS A 142 -30.39 -14.66 7.17
CA LYS A 142 -29.34 -14.20 8.10
C LYS A 142 -28.80 -15.33 8.97
N THR A 143 -28.71 -16.52 8.41
CA THR A 143 -28.18 -17.70 9.09
C THR A 143 -27.64 -18.74 8.12
N LEU A 144 -26.45 -19.27 8.40
CA LEU A 144 -25.82 -20.35 7.64
C LEU A 144 -25.12 -21.34 8.57
N SER A 145 -25.44 -22.62 8.45
CA SER A 145 -24.80 -23.68 9.22
C SER A 145 -23.48 -24.10 8.59
N LEU A 146 -22.39 -24.05 9.35
CA LEU A 146 -21.06 -24.50 8.91
C LEU A 146 -20.58 -25.72 9.69
N GLY A 147 -19.92 -26.66 9.02
CA GLY A 147 -19.32 -27.83 9.64
C GLY A 147 -18.15 -27.46 10.56
N THR A 148 -18.14 -27.98 11.78
CA THR A 148 -17.07 -27.75 12.77
C THR A 148 -15.83 -28.59 12.47
N ALA A 149 -14.65 -27.99 12.56
CA ALA A 149 -13.38 -28.66 12.24
C ALA A 149 -13.06 -29.82 13.20
N SER A 150 -13.41 -29.70 14.48
CA SER A 150 -13.20 -30.76 15.49
C SER A 150 -14.01 -32.03 15.23
N SER A 151 -15.11 -31.91 14.48
CA SER A 151 -15.91 -33.06 14.07
C SER A 151 -15.62 -33.50 12.64
N GLY A 152 -14.60 -32.95 11.96
CA GLY A 152 -14.37 -33.21 10.55
C GLY A 152 -15.53 -32.79 9.64
N GLY A 153 -16.37 -31.85 10.10
CA GLY A 153 -17.55 -31.36 9.37
C GLY A 153 -18.88 -32.07 9.71
N TYR A 154 -18.89 -33.13 10.51
CA TYR A 154 -20.14 -33.87 10.84
C TYR A 154 -21.11 -33.09 11.72
N ARG A 155 -20.60 -32.33 12.69
CA ARG A 155 -21.40 -31.43 13.54
C ARG A 155 -21.34 -30.02 12.96
N THR A 156 -22.49 -29.39 12.83
CA THR A 156 -22.60 -28.02 12.33
C THR A 156 -22.81 -27.01 13.45
N PHE A 157 -22.54 -25.74 13.16
CA PHE A 157 -22.89 -24.62 14.01
C PHE A 157 -23.31 -23.42 13.16
N ASP A 158 -24.29 -22.65 13.65
CA ASP A 158 -24.90 -21.57 12.87
C ASP A 158 -24.14 -20.26 13.00
N ILE A 159 -23.67 -19.74 11.87
CA ILE A 159 -23.22 -18.36 11.70
C ILE A 159 -24.46 -17.49 11.50
N ARG A 160 -24.61 -16.45 12.31
CA ARG A 160 -25.84 -15.65 12.37
C ARG A 160 -25.59 -14.17 12.18
N GLY A 161 -26.55 -13.52 11.53
CA GLY A 161 -26.57 -12.09 11.31
C GLY A 161 -25.74 -11.65 10.11
N THR A 162 -26.14 -10.51 9.55
CA THR A 162 -25.54 -9.91 8.36
C THR A 162 -24.01 -9.77 8.48
N TYR A 163 -23.52 -9.26 9.61
CA TYR A 163 -22.10 -8.95 9.77
C TYR A 163 -21.19 -10.20 9.67
N MET A 164 -21.48 -11.27 10.41
CA MET A 164 -20.66 -12.49 10.36
C MET A 164 -20.77 -13.19 9.00
N LEU A 165 -21.93 -13.13 8.35
CA LEU A 165 -22.13 -13.70 7.01
C LEU A 165 -21.41 -12.89 5.93
N SER A 166 -21.43 -11.55 6.03
CA SER A 166 -20.64 -10.66 5.18
C SER A 166 -19.15 -10.89 5.36
N ASN A 167 -18.68 -11.06 6.60
CA ASN A 167 -17.29 -11.45 6.88
C ASN A 167 -16.97 -12.83 6.30
N LEU A 168 -17.89 -13.80 6.40
CA LEU A 168 -17.71 -15.12 5.79
C LEU A 168 -17.58 -15.01 4.27
N LEU A 169 -18.42 -14.21 3.61
CA LEU A 169 -18.31 -13.96 2.18
C LEU A 169 -16.94 -13.38 1.81
N GLN A 170 -16.45 -12.39 2.56
CA GLN A 170 -15.12 -11.80 2.36
C GLN A 170 -14.00 -12.84 2.54
N GLU A 171 -14.01 -13.60 3.64
CA GLU A 171 -12.99 -14.61 3.92
C GLU A 171 -12.97 -15.73 2.88
N LEU A 172 -14.14 -16.19 2.42
CA LEU A 172 -14.24 -17.19 1.34
C LEU A 172 -13.75 -16.64 0.01
N THR A 173 -14.07 -15.38 -0.31
CA THR A 173 -13.61 -14.72 -1.53
C THR A 173 -12.08 -14.61 -1.55
N VAL A 174 -11.49 -14.18 -0.43
CA VAL A 174 -10.03 -14.10 -0.30
C VAL A 174 -9.41 -15.51 -0.37
N ALA A 175 -9.94 -16.50 0.33
CA ALA A 175 -9.45 -17.88 0.25
C ALA A 175 -9.49 -18.42 -1.20
N HIS A 176 -10.56 -18.10 -1.93
CA HIS A 176 -10.72 -18.48 -3.33
C HIS A 176 -9.65 -17.83 -4.22
N GLN A 177 -9.33 -16.55 -4.03
CA GLN A 177 -8.25 -15.84 -4.74
C GLN A 177 -6.88 -16.46 -4.46
N PHE A 178 -6.65 -16.99 -3.26
CA PHE A 178 -5.46 -17.78 -2.91
C PHE A 178 -5.50 -19.23 -3.44
N GLY A 179 -6.48 -19.59 -4.27
CA GLY A 179 -6.62 -20.91 -4.89
C GLY A 179 -7.03 -22.02 -3.90
N ARG A 180 -7.62 -21.67 -2.75
CA ARG A 180 -7.98 -22.65 -1.73
C ARG A 180 -9.34 -23.29 -2.06
N LYS A 181 -9.33 -24.64 -2.15
CA LYS A 181 -10.56 -25.44 -2.29
C LYS A 181 -11.21 -25.74 -0.95
N GLN A 182 -10.41 -25.95 0.08
CA GLN A 182 -10.84 -26.22 1.44
C GLN A 182 -10.00 -25.41 2.43
N ILE A 183 -10.64 -24.88 3.47
CA ILE A 183 -9.99 -24.10 4.52
C ILE A 183 -10.46 -24.53 5.91
N VAL A 184 -9.62 -24.30 6.91
CA VAL A 184 -10.04 -24.25 8.31
C VAL A 184 -10.13 -22.78 8.72
N LEU A 185 -11.32 -22.31 9.08
CA LEU A 185 -11.59 -20.92 9.39
C LEU A 185 -11.95 -20.73 10.87
N ASP A 186 -11.29 -19.80 11.55
CA ASP A 186 -11.56 -19.46 12.95
C ASP A 186 -12.82 -18.57 13.07
N GLU A 187 -13.72 -18.89 14.01
CA GLU A 187 -14.91 -18.07 14.30
C GLU A 187 -14.51 -16.64 14.71
N ALA A 188 -13.35 -16.50 15.37
CA ALA A 188 -12.76 -15.23 15.78
C ALA A 188 -12.61 -14.24 14.61
N ARG A 189 -12.31 -14.74 13.39
CA ARG A 189 -12.14 -13.91 12.19
C ARG A 189 -13.48 -13.43 11.61
N LEU A 190 -14.56 -14.14 11.93
CA LEU A 190 -15.93 -13.81 11.51
C LEU A 190 -16.64 -12.86 12.49
N ASN A 191 -16.42 -13.05 13.80
CA ASN A 191 -17.05 -12.25 14.86
C ASN A 191 -16.15 -11.13 15.41
N GLU A 192 -15.04 -10.83 14.73
CA GLU A 192 -14.13 -9.76 15.11
C GLU A 192 -14.88 -8.43 15.26
N ASN A 193 -14.54 -7.66 16.30
CA ASN A 193 -15.09 -6.33 16.49
C ASN A 193 -14.87 -5.46 15.23
N PRO A 194 -15.89 -4.75 14.71
CA PRO A 194 -15.78 -4.02 13.45
C PRO A 194 -14.71 -2.93 13.44
N VAL A 195 -14.46 -2.27 14.58
CA VAL A 195 -13.39 -1.27 14.72
C VAL A 195 -12.02 -1.92 14.57
N ASN A 196 -11.80 -3.04 15.26
CA ASN A 196 -10.55 -3.80 15.16
C ASN A 196 -10.35 -4.37 13.75
N ARG A 197 -11.43 -4.91 13.15
CA ARG A 197 -11.40 -5.47 11.80
C ARG A 197 -11.03 -4.40 10.77
N LEU A 198 -11.66 -3.22 10.81
CA LEU A 198 -11.35 -2.13 9.88
C LEU A 198 -9.90 -1.65 10.05
N SER A 199 -9.46 -1.42 11.29
CA SER A 199 -8.08 -0.99 11.58
C SER A 199 -7.05 -2.01 11.06
N ARG A 200 -7.30 -3.30 11.29
CA ARG A 200 -6.47 -4.40 10.79
C ARG A 200 -6.46 -4.46 9.26
N LEU A 201 -7.62 -4.33 8.61
CA LEU A 201 -7.71 -4.32 7.15
C LEU A 201 -6.97 -3.12 6.54
N ILE A 202 -7.05 -1.93 7.15
CA ILE A 202 -6.27 -0.75 6.72
C ILE A 202 -4.77 -1.09 6.74
N ARG A 203 -4.28 -1.57 7.89
CA ARG A 203 -2.87 -1.88 8.11
C ARG A 203 -2.32 -2.96 7.19
N ASP A 204 -3.06 -4.07 7.07
CA ASP A 204 -2.55 -5.33 6.52
C ASP A 204 -3.06 -5.64 5.11
N SER A 205 -4.04 -4.88 4.59
CA SER A 205 -4.64 -5.13 3.28
C SER A 205 -4.77 -3.86 2.44
N PHE A 206 -5.28 -2.76 2.98
CA PHE A 206 -5.50 -1.55 2.17
C PHE A 206 -4.19 -0.89 1.79
N TRP A 207 -3.27 -0.64 2.73
CA TRP A 207 -1.98 -0.06 2.36
C TRP A 207 -1.22 -0.87 1.32
N PRO A 208 -1.00 -2.20 1.49
CA PRO A 208 -0.38 -3.01 0.43
C PRO A 208 -1.10 -2.92 -0.92
N ASN A 209 -2.44 -2.90 -0.93
CA ASN A 209 -3.23 -2.82 -2.15
C ASN A 209 -3.26 -1.42 -2.78
N LEU A 210 -2.90 -0.38 -2.04
CA LEU A 210 -2.75 1.00 -2.52
C LEU A 210 -1.29 1.36 -2.80
N THR A 211 -0.32 0.56 -2.37
CA THR A 211 1.08 0.75 -2.73
C THR A 211 1.28 0.48 -4.22
N ARG A 212 1.91 1.42 -4.90
CA ARG A 212 2.37 1.32 -6.29
C ARG A 212 3.88 1.49 -6.34
N ARG A 213 4.42 1.11 -7.48
CA ARG A 213 5.80 1.33 -7.90
C ARG A 213 5.75 1.52 -9.40
N ILE A 214 6.60 2.36 -9.98
CA ILE A 214 6.65 2.56 -11.44
C ILE A 214 8.07 2.22 -11.89
N ASP A 215 8.21 1.13 -12.63
CA ASP A 215 9.46 0.67 -13.22
C ASP A 215 9.21 -0.32 -14.37
N GLY A 216 10.28 -0.89 -14.93
CA GLY A 216 10.20 -1.82 -16.06
C GLY A 216 9.33 -3.07 -15.81
N SER A 217 9.12 -3.47 -14.55
CA SER A 217 8.31 -4.66 -14.24
C SER A 217 6.81 -4.47 -14.49
N ASN A 218 6.32 -3.21 -14.51
CA ASN A 218 4.90 -2.92 -14.66
C ASN A 218 4.56 -1.74 -15.58
N ILE A 219 5.55 -1.06 -16.16
CA ILE A 219 5.35 0.12 -17.02
C ILE A 219 4.40 -0.13 -18.19
N LYS A 220 4.33 -1.37 -18.71
CA LYS A 220 3.37 -1.77 -19.75
C LYS A 220 1.91 -1.52 -19.33
N GLN A 221 1.60 -1.74 -18.05
CA GLN A 221 0.25 -1.58 -17.50
C GLN A 221 0.03 -0.15 -17.00
N VAL A 222 0.94 0.39 -16.19
CA VAL A 222 0.75 1.70 -15.55
C VAL A 222 0.97 2.87 -16.51
N GLY A 223 1.82 2.70 -17.53
CA GLY A 223 2.07 3.71 -18.55
C GLY A 223 0.93 3.88 -19.54
N ARG A 224 -0.01 2.92 -19.61
CA ARG A 224 -1.24 3.10 -20.41
C ARG A 224 -2.11 4.17 -19.78
N ASP A 225 -2.65 5.03 -20.63
CA ASP A 225 -3.56 6.07 -20.22
C ASP A 225 -4.96 5.76 -20.75
N PRO A 226 -5.97 5.58 -19.90
CA PRO A 226 -7.36 5.48 -20.34
C PRO A 226 -7.85 6.72 -21.10
N LYS A 227 -7.14 7.86 -20.97
CA LYS A 227 -7.42 9.13 -21.65
C LYS A 227 -6.54 9.34 -22.90
N ASP A 228 -5.79 8.32 -23.34
CA ASP A 228 -5.13 8.35 -24.65
C ASP A 228 -6.15 8.07 -25.75
N TRP A 229 -6.69 9.15 -26.34
CA TRP A 229 -7.66 9.10 -27.43
C TRP A 229 -7.02 9.06 -28.83
N THR A 230 -5.70 8.83 -28.91
CA THR A 230 -4.99 8.78 -30.19
C THR A 230 -5.37 7.52 -30.99
N ALA A 231 -5.06 7.52 -32.29
CA ALA A 231 -5.34 6.37 -33.15
C ALA A 231 -4.53 5.11 -32.79
N ASP A 232 -3.43 5.25 -32.04
CA ASP A 232 -2.54 4.16 -31.63
C ASP A 232 -2.11 4.34 -30.17
N PRO A 233 -3.04 4.11 -29.22
CA PRO A 233 -2.77 4.31 -27.80
C PRO A 233 -1.75 3.27 -27.33
N ARG A 234 -0.71 3.74 -26.66
CA ARG A 234 0.41 2.90 -26.21
C ARG A 234 0.93 3.38 -24.85
N PRO A 235 1.52 2.51 -24.03
CA PRO A 235 2.15 2.98 -22.79
C PRO A 235 3.26 3.98 -23.13
N ARG A 236 3.19 5.17 -22.53
CA ARG A 236 4.15 6.24 -22.77
C ARG A 236 4.69 6.77 -21.46
N ILE A 237 6.01 6.98 -21.42
CA ILE A 237 6.69 7.64 -20.31
C ILE A 237 7.55 8.79 -20.80
N TYR A 238 7.46 9.90 -20.09
CA TYR A 238 8.19 11.13 -20.34
C TYR A 238 9.26 11.31 -19.26
N ILE A 239 10.50 11.51 -19.72
CA ILE A 239 11.69 11.63 -18.87
C ILE A 239 12.23 13.06 -18.92
N PRO A 240 12.49 13.72 -17.79
CA PRO A 240 13.11 15.03 -17.77
C PRO A 240 14.59 14.94 -18.16
N GLU A 241 15.12 15.97 -18.83
CA GLU A 241 16.54 16.03 -19.23
C GLU A 241 17.51 15.90 -18.04
N GLY A 242 17.08 16.31 -16.85
CA GLY A 242 17.86 16.18 -15.63
C GLY A 242 17.96 14.77 -15.03
N ALA A 243 17.38 13.75 -15.67
CA ALA A 243 17.44 12.35 -15.24
C ALA A 243 17.79 11.40 -16.40
N PRO A 244 18.93 11.59 -17.08
CA PRO A 244 19.27 10.81 -18.27
C PRO A 244 19.46 9.32 -18.00
N GLU A 245 19.85 8.95 -16.78
CA GLU A 245 19.94 7.57 -16.34
C GLU A 245 18.59 6.84 -16.39
N GLN A 246 17.48 7.54 -16.12
CA GLN A 246 16.14 6.95 -16.26
C GLN A 246 15.76 6.77 -17.72
N PHE A 247 16.18 7.69 -18.60
CA PHE A 247 15.93 7.54 -20.05
C PHE A 247 16.63 6.29 -20.59
N ASP A 248 17.91 6.10 -20.22
CA ASP A 248 18.67 4.91 -20.59
C ASP A 248 18.03 3.63 -20.05
N TYR A 249 17.55 3.66 -18.80
CA TYR A 249 16.82 2.56 -18.18
C TYR A 249 15.55 2.19 -18.96
N TYR A 250 14.61 3.13 -19.16
CA TYR A 250 13.35 2.83 -19.84
C TYR A 250 13.56 2.48 -21.31
N THR A 251 14.55 3.08 -21.98
CA THR A 251 14.93 2.74 -23.36
C THR A 251 15.51 1.33 -23.45
N ARG A 252 16.26 0.88 -22.44
CA ARG A 252 16.69 -0.52 -22.34
C ARG A 252 15.49 -1.45 -22.16
N ILE A 253 14.59 -1.17 -21.21
CA ILE A 253 13.37 -1.95 -20.98
C ILE A 253 12.53 -2.07 -22.27
N ALA A 254 12.35 -0.98 -23.01
CA ALA A 254 11.61 -0.98 -24.27
C ALA A 254 12.26 -1.87 -25.35
N ARG A 255 13.59 -1.97 -25.38
CA ARG A 255 14.34 -2.85 -26.30
C ARG A 255 14.31 -4.31 -25.89
N GLU A 256 14.42 -4.59 -24.59
CA GLU A 256 14.36 -5.95 -24.02
C GLU A 256 12.95 -6.55 -24.14
N HIS A 257 11.91 -5.69 -24.14
CA HIS A 257 10.50 -6.09 -24.21
C HIS A 257 9.72 -5.34 -25.31
N PRO A 258 10.01 -5.60 -26.60
CA PRO A 258 9.40 -4.87 -27.71
C PRO A 258 7.88 -5.06 -27.81
N ASP A 259 7.34 -6.15 -27.25
CA ASP A 259 5.90 -6.43 -27.17
C ASP A 259 5.14 -5.42 -26.27
N MET A 260 5.84 -4.70 -25.40
CA MET A 260 5.26 -3.64 -24.59
C MET A 260 4.86 -2.44 -25.44
N ARG A 261 5.56 -2.22 -26.57
CA ARG A 261 5.46 -1.00 -27.39
C ARG A 261 5.60 0.28 -26.54
N LEU A 262 6.49 0.23 -25.55
CA LEU A 262 6.75 1.34 -24.63
C LEU A 262 7.35 2.52 -25.40
N ASP A 263 6.68 3.67 -25.29
CA ASP A 263 7.11 4.92 -25.88
C ASP A 263 7.88 5.73 -24.84
N VAL A 264 9.18 5.89 -25.02
CA VAL A 264 10.07 6.61 -24.10
C VAL A 264 10.43 7.94 -24.75
N GLN A 265 10.00 9.04 -24.14
CA GLN A 265 10.11 10.38 -24.69
C GLN A 265 10.88 11.29 -23.74
N TRP A 266 11.71 12.17 -24.29
CA TRP A 266 12.26 13.29 -23.54
C TRP A 266 11.18 14.37 -23.33
N LEU A 267 11.22 15.02 -22.18
CA LEU A 267 10.54 16.29 -21.97
C LEU A 267 11.41 17.44 -22.46
N ASN A 268 10.77 18.51 -22.90
CA ASN A 268 11.46 19.78 -23.12
C ASN A 268 12.01 20.34 -21.80
N GLU A 269 13.12 21.08 -21.86
CA GLU A 269 13.70 21.78 -20.70
C GLU A 269 12.65 22.60 -19.92
N LYS A 270 11.85 23.41 -20.65
CA LYS A 270 10.69 24.13 -20.10
C LYS A 270 9.42 23.28 -20.22
N CYS A 271 9.36 22.20 -19.43
CA CYS A 271 8.28 21.21 -19.52
C CYS A 271 6.89 21.70 -19.09
N ASP A 272 6.78 22.82 -18.39
CA ASP A 272 5.50 23.40 -17.93
C ASP A 272 4.99 24.56 -18.80
N ASP A 273 5.58 24.73 -19.99
CA ASP A 273 5.10 25.66 -21.00
C ASP A 273 3.69 25.31 -21.49
N ASN A 274 2.81 26.31 -21.58
CA ASN A 274 1.38 26.09 -21.75
C ASN A 274 1.04 25.46 -23.12
N GLU A 275 1.67 25.95 -24.18
CA GLU A 275 1.51 25.46 -25.54
C GLU A 275 2.08 24.06 -25.67
N TYR A 276 3.27 23.82 -25.11
CA TYR A 276 3.87 22.49 -25.09
C TYR A 276 2.97 21.47 -24.39
N VAL A 277 2.49 21.78 -23.18
CA VAL A 277 1.62 20.87 -22.42
C VAL A 277 0.29 20.64 -23.13
N ARG A 278 -0.29 21.65 -23.80
CA ARG A 278 -1.46 21.48 -24.66
C ARG A 278 -1.17 20.51 -25.80
N ASP A 279 -0.02 20.63 -26.46
CA ASP A 279 0.33 19.81 -27.62
C ASP A 279 0.61 18.35 -27.23
N LEU A 280 1.07 18.11 -26.00
CA LEU A 280 1.17 16.78 -25.38
C LEU A 280 -0.19 16.08 -25.22
N ASN A 281 -1.32 16.76 -25.37
CA ASN A 281 -2.64 16.11 -25.39
C ASN A 281 -2.80 15.14 -26.57
N ASN A 282 -2.03 15.32 -27.64
CA ASN A 282 -1.99 14.40 -28.78
C ASN A 282 -1.08 13.18 -28.53
N ALA A 283 -0.37 13.14 -27.40
CA ALA A 283 0.51 12.06 -27.00
C ALA A 283 0.61 12.00 -25.46
N PRO A 284 -0.49 11.75 -24.73
CA PRO A 284 -0.44 11.76 -23.27
C PRO A 284 0.47 10.64 -22.77
N GLY A 285 1.02 10.82 -21.56
CA GLY A 285 1.91 9.85 -20.96
C GLY A 285 2.15 10.07 -19.48
N LEU A 286 2.74 9.05 -18.86
CA LEU A 286 3.20 9.08 -17.48
C LEU A 286 4.48 9.91 -17.38
N LEU A 287 4.66 10.62 -16.29
CA LEU A 287 5.91 11.32 -15.97
C LEU A 287 6.75 10.44 -15.06
N ALA A 288 8.05 10.40 -15.35
CA ALA A 288 9.04 9.76 -14.48
C ALA A 288 8.94 10.29 -13.05
N VAL A 289 9.28 9.44 -12.09
CA VAL A 289 9.35 9.78 -10.68
C VAL A 289 10.63 9.20 -10.08
N ALA A 290 10.95 9.56 -8.83
CA ALA A 290 12.15 9.07 -8.16
C ALA A 290 12.29 7.53 -8.24
N MET A 291 13.49 7.09 -8.60
CA MET A 291 13.91 5.70 -8.62
C MET A 291 15.15 5.53 -7.73
N LYS A 292 15.43 4.31 -7.29
CA LYS A 292 16.69 3.94 -6.63
C LYS A 292 17.52 3.05 -7.54
N HIS A 293 18.83 3.25 -7.52
CA HIS A 293 19.78 2.29 -8.06
C HIS A 293 19.74 1.00 -7.23
N ILE A 294 19.80 -0.16 -7.89
CA ILE A 294 19.78 -1.47 -7.22
C ILE A 294 21.06 -2.26 -7.42
N ALA A 295 21.54 -2.33 -8.66
CA ALA A 295 22.71 -3.07 -9.08
C ALA A 295 23.07 -2.64 -10.49
N ASP A 296 24.23 -3.05 -10.98
CA ASP A 296 24.55 -2.93 -12.40
C ASP A 296 24.09 -4.20 -13.13
N THR A 297 23.60 -4.02 -14.35
CA THR A 297 23.32 -5.08 -15.33
C THR A 297 24.58 -5.92 -15.61
N PRO A 298 24.44 -7.14 -16.15
CA PRO A 298 25.60 -7.94 -16.56
C PRO A 298 26.56 -7.21 -17.52
N GLU A 299 26.06 -6.25 -18.28
CA GLU A 299 26.81 -5.39 -19.20
C GLU A 299 27.47 -4.17 -18.51
N GLY A 300 27.37 -4.06 -17.18
CA GLY A 300 27.99 -3.00 -16.38
C GLY A 300 27.25 -1.66 -16.39
N LYS A 301 25.98 -1.63 -16.84
CA LYS A 301 25.14 -0.41 -16.81
C LYS A 301 24.28 -0.37 -15.55
N PRO A 302 24.03 0.80 -14.94
CA PRO A 302 23.18 0.89 -13.75
C PRO A 302 21.75 0.43 -14.03
N ASP A 303 21.19 -0.30 -13.08
CA ASP A 303 19.80 -0.75 -13.07
C ASP A 303 19.04 -0.09 -11.91
N PHE A 304 17.72 0.07 -12.11
CA PHE A 304 16.88 0.87 -11.23
C PHE A 304 15.58 0.16 -10.86
N GLU A 305 15.10 0.49 -9.67
CA GLU A 305 13.78 0.12 -9.18
C GLU A 305 13.02 1.39 -8.78
N GLY A 306 11.73 1.47 -9.12
CA GLY A 306 10.90 2.60 -8.72
C GLY A 306 10.80 2.68 -7.20
N LEU A 307 10.79 3.90 -6.64
CA LEU A 307 10.43 4.03 -5.23
C LEU A 307 8.93 3.73 -5.05
N PRO A 308 8.54 2.96 -4.02
CA PRO A 308 7.12 2.72 -3.73
C PRO A 308 6.41 3.98 -3.22
N PHE A 309 5.15 4.17 -3.58
CA PHE A 309 4.27 5.23 -3.07
C PHE A 309 2.84 4.73 -2.90
N VAL A 310 1.96 5.50 -2.26
CA VAL A 310 0.55 5.17 -2.09
C VAL A 310 -0.31 5.99 -3.06
N VAL A 311 -1.39 5.39 -3.55
CA VAL A 311 -2.40 6.06 -4.37
C VAL A 311 -3.71 6.25 -3.61
N PRO A 312 -4.53 7.26 -3.98
CA PRO A 312 -5.78 7.54 -3.26
C PRO A 312 -6.82 6.42 -3.33
N GLY A 313 -6.69 5.51 -4.31
CA GLY A 313 -7.66 4.44 -4.53
C GLY A 313 -7.24 3.47 -5.63
N GLY A 314 -7.83 2.26 -5.61
CA GLY A 314 -7.41 1.14 -6.47
C GLY A 314 -7.48 1.38 -7.98
N ARG A 315 -8.30 2.35 -8.43
CA ARG A 315 -8.40 2.73 -9.85
C ARG A 315 -7.25 3.59 -10.36
N PHE A 316 -6.48 4.20 -9.46
CA PHE A 316 -5.42 5.13 -9.79
C PHE A 316 -4.06 4.42 -9.82
N ASN A 317 -3.17 4.90 -10.68
CA ASN A 317 -1.77 4.43 -10.76
C ASN A 317 -0.76 5.58 -10.56
N GLU A 318 -1.26 6.80 -10.45
CA GLU A 318 -0.48 8.02 -10.36
C GLU A 318 -0.25 8.44 -8.91
N LEU A 319 0.89 9.08 -8.65
CA LEU A 319 1.17 9.78 -7.40
C LEU A 319 0.39 11.09 -7.38
N TYR A 320 -0.37 11.34 -6.32
CA TYR A 320 -1.11 12.60 -6.11
C TYR A 320 -0.41 13.50 -5.07
N GLY A 321 -0.63 14.80 -5.13
CA GLY A 321 0.00 15.77 -4.23
C GLY A 321 -0.52 15.71 -2.80
N TRP A 322 -1.64 16.36 -2.51
CA TRP A 322 -2.13 16.52 -1.13
C TRP A 322 -2.65 15.23 -0.48
N ASP A 323 -3.13 14.25 -1.28
CA ASP A 323 -3.58 12.95 -0.79
C ASP A 323 -2.43 12.22 -0.08
N SER A 324 -1.21 12.27 -0.64
CA SER A 324 -0.04 11.59 -0.06
C SER A 324 0.40 12.14 1.29
N TYR A 325 0.06 13.39 1.62
CA TYR A 325 0.23 13.91 2.98
C TYR A 325 -0.75 13.23 3.95
N MET A 326 -2.03 13.13 3.57
CA MET A 326 -3.05 12.47 4.41
C MET A 326 -2.76 10.97 4.56
N GLU A 327 -2.32 10.31 3.48
CA GLU A 327 -1.84 8.93 3.50
C GLU A 327 -0.66 8.78 4.45
N THR A 328 0.31 9.70 4.42
CA THR A 328 1.48 9.70 5.33
C THR A 328 1.06 9.69 6.80
N ILE A 329 0.05 10.46 7.18
CA ILE A 329 -0.48 10.45 8.56
C ILE A 329 -0.98 9.05 8.95
N GLY A 330 -1.73 8.40 8.06
CA GLY A 330 -2.23 7.04 8.30
C GLY A 330 -1.12 5.98 8.31
N LEU A 331 -0.13 6.11 7.43
CA LEU A 331 1.02 5.22 7.33
C LEU A 331 1.90 5.26 8.58
N PHE A 332 2.04 6.42 9.22
CA PHE A 332 2.74 6.54 10.50
C PHE A 332 2.11 5.72 11.62
N ILE A 333 0.78 5.70 11.70
CA ILE A 333 0.04 4.91 12.70
C ILE A 333 0.29 3.40 12.49
N ASN A 334 0.78 3.01 11.32
CA ASN A 334 1.04 1.63 10.94
C ASN A 334 2.53 1.33 10.72
N ASP A 335 3.42 2.18 11.23
CA ASP A 335 4.88 2.01 11.19
C ASP A 335 5.46 1.82 9.78
N LYS A 336 4.85 2.47 8.77
CA LYS A 336 5.27 2.39 7.34
C LYS A 336 6.12 3.60 6.92
N VAL A 337 7.09 3.98 7.75
CA VAL A 337 7.89 5.21 7.60
C VAL A 337 8.67 5.26 6.29
N ASP A 338 9.26 4.13 5.87
CA ASP A 338 9.98 4.02 4.59
C ASP A 338 9.12 4.43 3.39
N LEU A 339 7.82 4.11 3.44
CA LEU A 339 6.87 4.44 2.38
C LEU A 339 6.58 5.95 2.35
N CYS A 340 6.46 6.57 3.53
CA CYS A 340 6.32 8.03 3.67
C CYS A 340 7.54 8.77 3.10
N GLU A 341 8.74 8.30 3.40
CA GLU A 341 9.98 8.86 2.87
C GLU A 341 10.06 8.80 1.35
N ASN A 342 9.65 7.69 0.75
CA ASN A 342 9.64 7.53 -0.69
C ASN A 342 8.69 8.54 -1.36
N MET A 343 7.51 8.78 -0.77
CA MET A 343 6.60 9.83 -1.25
C MET A 343 7.22 11.23 -1.19
N VAL A 344 7.96 11.56 -0.12
CA VAL A 344 8.72 12.84 -0.05
C VAL A 344 9.80 12.89 -1.12
N LYS A 345 10.54 11.79 -1.37
CA LYS A 345 11.54 11.72 -2.44
C LYS A 345 10.92 11.92 -3.82
N HIS A 346 9.72 11.39 -4.06
CA HIS A 346 8.99 11.67 -5.29
C HIS A 346 8.61 13.15 -5.41
N PHE A 347 8.16 13.81 -4.33
CA PHE A 347 7.91 15.25 -4.36
C PHE A 347 9.16 16.08 -4.61
N CYS A 348 10.29 15.71 -3.99
CA CYS A 348 11.58 16.34 -4.25
C CYS A 348 11.99 16.18 -5.73
N PHE A 349 11.79 14.98 -6.30
CA PHE A 349 12.00 14.73 -7.72
C PHE A 349 11.09 15.60 -8.60
N CYS A 350 9.79 15.66 -8.31
CA CYS A 350 8.85 16.47 -9.08
C CYS A 350 9.20 17.96 -9.03
N ILE A 351 9.56 18.50 -7.86
CA ILE A 351 9.98 19.91 -7.75
C ILE A 351 11.30 20.16 -8.48
N ARG A 352 12.26 19.23 -8.38
CA ARG A 352 13.55 19.32 -9.06
C ARG A 352 13.38 19.40 -10.58
N HIS A 353 12.56 18.51 -11.15
CA HIS A 353 12.48 18.31 -12.60
C HIS A 353 11.27 18.95 -13.29
N TYR A 354 10.17 19.16 -12.58
CA TYR A 354 8.91 19.73 -13.10
C TYR A 354 8.55 21.08 -12.45
N GLY A 355 9.42 21.56 -11.56
CA GLY A 355 9.31 22.86 -10.89
C GLY A 355 8.33 22.89 -9.71
N LYS A 356 7.43 21.90 -9.58
CA LYS A 356 6.37 21.89 -8.57
C LYS A 356 5.95 20.48 -8.17
N ILE A 357 5.23 20.36 -7.05
CA ILE A 357 4.43 19.17 -6.78
C ILE A 357 3.28 19.15 -7.78
N LEU A 358 3.18 18.08 -8.57
CA LEU A 358 2.13 17.93 -9.58
C LEU A 358 0.81 17.51 -8.93
N ASN A 359 -0.31 17.82 -9.59
CA ASN A 359 -1.61 17.24 -9.22
C ASN A 359 -1.55 15.71 -9.29
N ALA A 360 -1.12 15.17 -10.44
CA ALA A 360 -0.66 13.80 -10.55
C ALA A 360 0.46 13.69 -11.59
N ASN A 361 1.24 12.61 -11.61
CA ASN A 361 2.41 12.48 -12.49
C ASN A 361 2.06 12.07 -13.94
N ARG A 362 1.21 12.84 -14.63
CA ARG A 362 0.86 12.71 -16.06
C ARG A 362 1.11 14.02 -16.80
N THR A 363 1.38 13.97 -18.10
CA THR A 363 1.73 15.15 -18.91
C THR A 363 0.72 16.29 -18.82
N TYR A 364 -0.59 15.99 -18.89
CA TYR A 364 -1.65 17.00 -18.79
C TYR A 364 -1.71 17.69 -17.41
N TYR A 365 -0.98 17.22 -16.39
CA TYR A 365 -0.85 17.88 -15.09
C TYR A 365 0.43 18.72 -14.92
N LEU A 366 1.33 18.83 -15.91
CA LEU A 366 2.60 19.56 -15.81
C LEU A 366 2.44 21.04 -15.37
N CYS A 367 1.36 21.71 -15.79
CA CYS A 367 1.06 23.08 -15.40
C CYS A 367 0.26 23.21 -14.08
N ARG A 368 -0.14 22.09 -13.47
CA ARG A 368 -1.11 22.04 -12.36
C ARG A 368 -0.51 21.43 -11.09
N SER A 369 -0.75 22.10 -9.96
CA SER A 369 -0.30 21.67 -8.63
C SER A 369 -1.51 21.38 -7.72
N GLN A 370 -1.25 21.12 -6.45
CA GLN A 370 -2.21 20.84 -5.37
C GLN A 370 -1.74 21.52 -4.07
N PRO A 371 -2.59 21.61 -3.03
CA PRO A 371 -2.21 22.23 -1.75
C PRO A 371 -0.87 21.71 -1.19
N PRO A 372 0.11 22.58 -0.89
CA PRO A 372 1.47 22.16 -0.56
C PRO A 372 1.62 21.79 0.93
N PHE A 373 1.90 20.51 1.21
CA PHE A 373 2.13 19.99 2.57
C PHE A 373 3.54 19.42 2.81
N LEU A 374 4.48 19.66 1.89
CA LEU A 374 5.81 19.02 1.90
C LEU A 374 6.60 19.29 3.19
N THR A 375 6.55 20.51 3.74
CA THR A 375 7.31 20.87 4.94
C THR A 375 6.83 20.11 6.17
N ASP A 376 5.52 20.10 6.44
CA ASP A 376 4.94 19.37 7.56
C ASP A 376 5.12 17.85 7.39
N MET A 377 4.95 17.34 6.17
CA MET A 377 5.23 15.95 5.82
C MET A 377 6.68 15.56 6.15
N ALA A 378 7.66 16.37 5.73
CA ALA A 378 9.06 16.12 5.97
C ALA A 378 9.45 16.24 7.45
N LEU A 379 8.91 17.22 8.18
CA LEU A 379 9.18 17.40 9.61
C LEU A 379 8.68 16.21 10.44
N ARG A 380 7.47 15.71 10.16
CA ARG A 380 6.93 14.52 10.85
C ARG A 380 7.79 13.28 10.62
N ILE A 381 8.27 13.08 9.39
CA ILE A 381 9.16 11.97 9.06
C ILE A 381 10.49 12.15 9.79
N TYR A 382 11.08 13.34 9.71
CA TYR A 382 12.32 13.66 10.40
C TYR A 382 12.23 13.38 11.90
N ASP A 383 11.16 13.82 12.58
CA ASP A 383 10.98 13.58 14.01
C ASP A 383 10.99 12.10 14.39
N HIS A 384 10.49 11.25 13.49
CA HIS A 384 10.50 9.80 13.66
C HIS A 384 11.90 9.20 13.44
N ILE A 385 12.63 9.67 12.42
CA ILE A 385 13.93 9.11 12.03
C ILE A 385 15.13 9.87 12.59
N LYS A 386 14.95 10.91 13.42
CA LYS A 386 16.01 11.86 13.84
C LYS A 386 17.26 11.25 14.47
N GLN A 387 17.16 10.02 14.97
CA GLN A 387 18.30 9.28 15.55
C GLN A 387 19.11 8.53 14.48
N GLU A 388 18.58 8.40 13.26
CA GLU A 388 19.25 7.75 12.15
C GLU A 388 20.25 8.69 11.47
N PRO A 389 21.44 8.20 11.05
CA PRO A 389 22.46 9.04 10.41
C PRO A 389 21.98 9.80 9.17
N ARG A 390 21.00 9.24 8.44
CA ARG A 390 20.44 9.80 7.20
C ARG A 390 19.42 10.92 7.41
N ALA A 391 18.96 11.16 8.64
CA ALA A 391 17.81 12.02 8.91
C ALA A 391 18.04 13.49 8.50
N LEU A 392 19.23 14.02 8.76
CA LEU A 392 19.57 15.40 8.43
C LEU A 392 19.69 15.61 6.91
N ASP A 393 20.20 14.62 6.18
CA ASP A 393 20.29 14.69 4.72
C ASP A 393 18.91 14.62 4.07
N PHE A 394 18.03 13.75 4.57
CA PHE A 394 16.63 13.68 4.17
C PHE A 394 15.92 15.02 4.39
N LEU A 395 16.02 15.60 5.59
CA LEU A 395 15.38 16.88 5.90
C LEU A 395 15.95 18.01 5.03
N ARG A 396 17.27 18.03 4.80
CA ARG A 396 17.91 19.02 3.93
C ARG A 396 17.36 18.94 2.51
N GLU A 397 17.26 17.75 1.93
CA GLU A 397 16.71 17.56 0.58
C GLU A 397 15.28 18.09 0.49
N ALA A 398 14.42 17.70 1.45
CA ALA A 398 13.02 18.11 1.47
C ALA A 398 12.85 19.63 1.63
N LEU A 399 13.64 20.26 2.51
CA LEU A 399 13.56 21.71 2.73
C LEU A 399 14.09 22.51 1.52
N LEU A 400 15.14 22.05 0.85
CA LEU A 400 15.62 22.69 -0.39
C LEU A 400 14.56 22.62 -1.48
N ALA A 401 13.90 21.46 -1.65
CA ALA A 401 12.79 21.34 -2.57
C ALA A 401 11.62 22.26 -2.18
N ALA A 402 11.24 22.29 -0.89
CA ALA A 402 10.15 23.15 -0.41
C ALA A 402 10.43 24.65 -0.61
N MET A 403 11.67 25.10 -0.39
CA MET A 403 12.07 26.48 -0.66
C MET A 403 11.94 26.83 -2.15
N LYS A 404 12.38 25.92 -3.03
CA LYS A 404 12.20 26.08 -4.48
C LYS A 404 10.72 26.18 -4.84
N ASP A 405 9.88 25.24 -4.38
CA ASP A 405 8.44 25.25 -4.68
C ASP A 405 7.75 26.52 -4.12
N TYR A 406 8.13 26.97 -2.92
CA TYR A 406 7.61 28.20 -2.34
C TYR A 406 7.91 29.42 -3.22
N HIS A 407 9.17 29.62 -3.62
CA HIS A 407 9.58 30.79 -4.39
C HIS A 407 9.15 30.72 -5.86
N ASP A 408 9.35 29.58 -6.52
CA ASP A 408 9.17 29.45 -7.97
C ASP A 408 7.72 29.12 -8.35
N THR A 409 6.94 28.49 -7.46
CA THR A 409 5.54 28.13 -7.72
C THR A 409 4.56 29.08 -7.06
N TRP A 410 4.61 29.21 -5.74
CA TRP A 410 3.54 29.84 -4.95
C TRP A 410 3.69 31.35 -4.81
N MET A 411 4.92 31.83 -4.56
CA MET A 411 5.26 33.25 -4.43
C MET A 411 5.71 33.87 -5.76
N SER A 412 5.36 33.22 -6.87
CA SER A 412 5.63 33.69 -8.23
C SER A 412 4.34 33.99 -8.99
N ALA A 413 4.41 34.93 -9.92
CA ALA A 413 3.31 35.18 -10.85
C ALA A 413 3.03 33.92 -11.71
N PRO A 414 1.77 33.63 -12.08
CA PRO A 414 0.56 34.43 -11.81
C PRO A 414 -0.12 34.12 -10.47
N ARG A 415 0.40 33.19 -9.67
CA ARG A 415 -0.21 32.78 -8.38
C ARG A 415 -0.13 33.89 -7.35
N TYR A 416 1.05 34.48 -7.19
CA TYR A 416 1.30 35.60 -6.29
C TYR A 416 0.63 36.88 -6.76
N ASP A 417 -0.08 37.53 -5.85
CA ASP A 417 -0.67 38.84 -6.04
C ASP A 417 0.18 39.91 -5.28
N PRO A 418 0.85 40.84 -5.98
CA PRO A 418 1.73 41.81 -5.35
C PRO A 418 0.98 42.88 -4.53
N GLU A 419 -0.32 43.08 -4.77
CA GLU A 419 -1.11 44.06 -4.00
C GLU A 419 -1.44 43.54 -2.61
N SER A 420 -1.99 42.33 -2.51
CA SER A 420 -2.32 41.72 -1.22
C SER A 420 -1.14 41.02 -0.53
N GLY A 421 -0.12 40.63 -1.29
CA GLY A 421 0.96 39.76 -0.81
C GLY A 421 0.55 38.29 -0.62
N LEU A 422 -0.63 37.90 -1.08
CA LEU A 422 -1.17 36.53 -0.98
C LEU A 422 -1.03 35.76 -2.29
N SER A 423 -1.17 34.43 -2.22
CA SER A 423 -1.16 33.54 -3.39
C SER A 423 -2.53 32.95 -3.65
N ARG A 424 -2.82 32.67 -4.93
CA ARG A 424 -4.06 32.07 -5.41
C ARG A 424 -3.78 30.81 -6.22
N TYR A 425 -4.77 29.93 -6.33
CA TYR A 425 -4.72 28.80 -7.26
C TYR A 425 -4.94 29.26 -8.70
N VAL A 426 -3.88 29.79 -9.31
CA VAL A 426 -3.86 30.20 -10.72
C VAL A 426 -2.80 29.36 -11.43
N PRO A 427 -3.16 28.17 -11.95
CA PRO A 427 -2.22 27.35 -12.70
C PRO A 427 -1.93 27.97 -14.07
N GLY A 428 -0.90 27.46 -14.74
CA GLY A 428 -0.78 27.62 -16.19
C GLY A 428 -1.76 26.69 -16.91
N GLY A 429 -1.43 26.36 -18.15
CA GLY A 429 -2.22 25.52 -19.04
C GLY A 429 -3.06 26.33 -20.02
N MET A 430 -3.30 25.73 -21.19
CA MET A 430 -4.06 26.33 -22.28
C MET A 430 -5.05 25.30 -22.84
N GLY A 431 -6.26 25.76 -23.19
CA GLY A 431 -7.29 24.93 -23.82
C GLY A 431 -8.15 24.14 -22.82
N VAL A 432 -8.89 23.17 -23.35
CA VAL A 432 -9.81 22.32 -22.58
C VAL A 432 -9.03 21.17 -21.94
N PRO A 433 -9.22 20.86 -20.64
CA PRO A 433 -8.56 19.74 -19.98
C PRO A 433 -8.89 18.39 -20.64
N PRO A 434 -7.90 17.66 -21.21
CA PRO A 434 -8.14 16.43 -21.97
C PRO A 434 -8.55 15.25 -21.08
N GLU A 435 -8.29 15.33 -19.76
CA GLU A 435 -8.55 14.24 -18.84
C GLU A 435 -10.02 14.11 -18.42
N THR A 436 -10.85 15.08 -18.79
CA THR A 436 -12.28 15.08 -18.48
C THR A 436 -13.06 14.18 -19.43
N GLU A 437 -14.28 13.82 -19.05
CA GLU A 437 -15.18 13.11 -19.96
C GLU A 437 -15.47 13.98 -21.20
N ALA A 438 -15.59 13.37 -22.37
CA ALA A 438 -15.73 14.11 -23.63
C ALA A 438 -16.91 15.10 -23.66
N SER A 439 -18.00 14.79 -22.92
CA SER A 439 -19.19 15.64 -22.81
C SER A 439 -19.12 16.70 -21.71
N HIS A 440 -18.04 16.74 -20.92
CA HIS A 440 -18.00 17.54 -19.69
C HIS A 440 -18.22 19.04 -19.94
N PHE A 441 -17.69 19.58 -21.04
CA PHE A 441 -17.76 21.01 -21.39
C PHE A 441 -18.68 21.32 -22.59
N VAL A 442 -19.60 20.42 -22.94
CA VAL A 442 -20.51 20.57 -24.09
C VAL A 442 -21.85 21.22 -23.70
N HIS A 443 -22.06 21.50 -22.41
CA HIS A 443 -23.35 21.95 -21.84
C HIS A 443 -23.64 23.44 -22.03
#